data_AF-A0A0W0RWD5-F1
#
_entry.id   AF-A0A0W0RWD5-F1
#
_cell.length_a   1.000
_cell.length_b   1.000
_cell.length_c   1.000
_cell.angle_alpha   90.00
_cell.angle_beta   90.00
_cell.angle_gamma   90.00
#
_symmetry.space_group_name_H-M   'P 1'
#
loop_
_entity.id
_entity.type
_entity.pdbx_description
1 polymer ?
#
loop_
_entity_poly.entity_id
_entity_poly.type
_entity_poly.pdbx_seq_one_letter_code
_entity_poly.pdbx_strand_id
1 'polypeptide(L)'
;MRIDFSLLRLLHLIDYQKPKGEQCPLELFRRRINPIELSTCMRHLYLFSAGQVEMHNDQYDEILLNLKKPRIHQKLPQLENIEGSKVYRFLLFWVIGGLNKKKPFNDERILGDLRRICRNYEHSTSPAKKEAWQQNQAVMQALLTDAKHLLKLTKNIELPLKKKKKLLKTACDHCTWVREQGFFEITPYIDYSSFLDKKEMAVHLHGVLEIVRKKLNTELGKIAANRVPISFLFSKSANHLQNKLWQIDKLQTLLMDEEPFLGHTTEGMKMHLGS
;
A
#
# COMPACT_ATOMS: atom_id res chain seq x y z
N MET A 1 -6.98 -9.22 -0.47
CA MET A 1 -7.54 -8.44 -1.59
C MET A 1 -6.38 -7.75 -2.28
N ARG A 2 -6.13 -8.08 -3.55
CA ARG A 2 -4.99 -7.54 -4.30
C ARG A 2 -5.26 -6.09 -4.68
N ILE A 3 -4.27 -5.23 -4.48
CA ILE A 3 -4.31 -3.84 -4.94
C ILE A 3 -3.66 -3.83 -6.32
N ASP A 4 -4.37 -3.27 -7.31
CA ASP A 4 -3.74 -2.90 -8.57
C ASP A 4 -3.18 -1.48 -8.44
N PHE A 5 -1.86 -1.39 -8.24
CA PHE A 5 -1.19 -0.11 -8.10
C PHE A 5 -1.19 0.70 -9.40
N SER A 6 -1.28 0.06 -10.56
CA SER A 6 -1.26 0.75 -11.86
C SER A 6 -2.46 1.69 -12.03
N LEU A 7 -3.57 1.40 -11.34
CA LEU A 7 -4.78 2.21 -11.32
C LEU A 7 -4.70 3.35 -10.31
N LEU A 8 -3.74 3.36 -9.40
CA LEU A 8 -3.74 4.30 -8.28
C LEU A 8 -3.28 5.70 -8.71
N ARG A 9 -4.02 6.72 -8.31
CA ARG A 9 -3.73 8.14 -8.58
C ARG A 9 -3.92 8.98 -7.33
N LEU A 10 -3.10 10.01 -7.17
CA LEU A 10 -3.19 10.97 -6.08
C LEU A 10 -2.92 12.38 -6.59
N LEU A 11 -3.89 13.25 -6.37
CA LEU A 11 -3.72 14.68 -6.54
C LEU A 11 -3.36 15.29 -5.18
N HIS A 12 -2.15 15.86 -5.09
CA HIS A 12 -1.65 16.55 -3.91
C HIS A 12 -1.53 18.05 -4.21
N LEU A 13 -2.34 18.85 -3.52
CA LEU A 13 -2.30 20.32 -3.60
C LEU A 13 -1.78 20.90 -2.30
N ILE A 14 -0.79 21.79 -2.42
CA ILE A 14 -0.17 22.52 -1.32
C ILE A 14 -0.43 24.01 -1.50
N ASP A 15 -0.77 24.69 -0.40
CA ASP A 15 -1.06 26.13 -0.36
C ASP A 15 -2.20 26.57 -1.31
N TYR A 16 -3.10 25.65 -1.68
CA TYR A 16 -4.27 25.96 -2.49
C TYR A 16 -5.27 26.83 -1.72
N GLN A 17 -5.66 27.94 -2.33
CA GLN A 17 -6.68 28.84 -1.79
C GLN A 17 -7.91 28.81 -2.69
N LYS A 18 -9.08 28.56 -2.09
CA LYS A 18 -10.35 28.54 -2.82
C LYS A 18 -10.63 29.92 -3.43
N PRO A 19 -10.96 30.02 -4.73
CA PRO A 19 -11.33 31.29 -5.34
C PRO A 19 -12.63 31.83 -4.74
N LYS A 20 -12.75 33.16 -4.66
CA LYS A 20 -14.00 33.85 -4.32
C LYS A 20 -14.72 34.23 -5.61
N GLY A 21 -16.03 33.99 -5.69
CA GLY A 21 -16.88 34.48 -6.79
C GLY A 21 -16.83 33.69 -8.11
N GLU A 22 -15.86 32.79 -8.31
CA GLU A 22 -15.73 31.96 -9.52
C GLU A 22 -16.04 30.48 -9.26
N GLN A 23 -16.30 29.74 -10.34
CA GLN A 23 -16.36 28.27 -10.29
C GLN A 23 -15.00 27.71 -9.86
N CYS A 24 -14.98 27.01 -8.72
CA CYS A 24 -13.76 26.46 -8.16
C CYS A 24 -13.32 25.20 -8.93
N PRO A 25 -12.13 25.18 -9.58
CA PRO A 25 -11.65 24.00 -10.32
C PRO A 25 -11.55 22.74 -9.44
N LEU A 26 -11.29 22.94 -8.14
CA LEU A 26 -11.25 21.84 -7.17
C LEU A 26 -12.64 21.25 -6.88
N GLU A 27 -13.70 22.06 -6.91
CA GLU A 27 -15.06 21.55 -6.74
C GLU A 27 -15.51 20.80 -8.00
N LEU A 28 -15.10 21.26 -9.17
CA LEU A 28 -15.30 20.53 -10.43
C LEU A 28 -14.61 19.17 -10.39
N PHE A 29 -13.34 19.14 -9.98
CA PHE A 29 -12.59 17.90 -9.76
C PHE A 29 -13.33 16.94 -8.83
N ARG A 30 -13.76 17.42 -7.65
CA ARG A 30 -14.48 16.60 -6.66
C ARG A 30 -15.79 16.03 -7.21
N ARG A 31 -16.54 16.81 -7.98
CA ARG A 31 -17.81 16.39 -8.57
C ARG A 31 -17.65 15.40 -9.71
N ARG A 32 -16.64 15.59 -10.57
CA ARG A 32 -16.43 14.76 -11.77
C ARG A 32 -15.68 13.47 -11.45
N ILE A 33 -14.57 13.58 -10.73
CA ILE A 33 -13.69 12.43 -10.44
C ILE A 33 -14.13 11.67 -9.20
N ASN A 34 -14.86 12.30 -8.29
CA ASN A 34 -15.38 11.68 -7.05
C ASN A 34 -14.29 10.98 -6.19
N PRO A 35 -13.20 11.68 -5.81
CA PRO A 35 -12.09 11.08 -5.06
C PRO A 35 -12.42 10.83 -3.58
N ILE A 36 -11.60 10.02 -2.91
CA ILE A 36 -11.49 10.03 -1.45
C ILE A 36 -10.66 11.25 -1.02
N GLU A 37 -11.24 12.08 -0.15
CA GLU A 37 -10.60 13.28 0.39
C GLU A 37 -9.87 12.96 1.68
N LEU A 38 -8.53 13.00 1.64
CA LEU A 38 -7.61 12.73 2.74
C LEU A 38 -7.08 14.02 3.41
N SER A 39 -7.70 15.15 3.09
CA SER A 39 -7.17 16.48 3.36
C SER A 39 -6.89 16.79 4.84
N THR A 40 -5.83 17.56 5.08
CA THR A 40 -5.52 18.24 6.35
C THR A 40 -5.54 19.75 6.13
N CYS A 41 -5.40 20.56 7.19
CA CYS A 41 -5.45 22.03 7.09
C CYS A 41 -4.42 22.66 6.12
N MET A 42 -3.33 21.96 5.79
CA MET A 42 -2.25 22.48 4.92
C MET A 42 -2.00 21.63 3.67
N ARG A 43 -2.70 20.51 3.51
CA ARG A 43 -2.48 19.57 2.39
C ARG A 43 -3.81 19.04 1.94
N HIS A 44 -4.14 19.26 0.68
CA HIS A 44 -5.28 18.62 0.08
C HIS A 44 -4.79 17.39 -0.67
N LEU A 45 -5.27 16.23 -0.24
CA LEU A 45 -4.88 14.93 -0.76
C LEU A 45 -6.14 14.25 -1.28
N TYR A 46 -6.17 13.95 -2.57
CA TYR A 46 -7.32 13.31 -3.21
C TYR A 46 -6.89 12.02 -3.86
N LEU A 47 -7.34 10.90 -3.29
CA LEU A 47 -7.04 9.56 -3.77
C LEU A 47 -8.17 9.10 -4.70
N PHE A 48 -7.81 8.59 -5.88
CA PHE A 48 -8.77 8.08 -6.86
C PHE A 48 -8.10 7.01 -7.74
N SER A 49 -8.91 6.28 -8.50
CA SER A 49 -8.45 5.28 -9.47
C SER A 49 -8.42 5.84 -10.89
N ALA A 50 -7.65 5.22 -11.79
CA ALA A 50 -7.62 5.54 -13.20
C ALA A 50 -9.01 5.38 -13.85
N GLY A 51 -9.80 4.39 -13.42
CA GLY A 51 -11.18 4.21 -13.87
C GLY A 51 -12.10 5.39 -13.55
N GLN A 52 -11.81 6.17 -12.50
CA GLN A 52 -12.54 7.41 -12.19
C GLN A 52 -12.20 8.57 -13.13
N VAL A 53 -11.08 8.45 -13.86
CA VAL A 53 -10.59 9.46 -14.80
C VAL A 53 -10.97 9.12 -16.23
N GLU A 54 -10.97 7.84 -16.61
CA GLU A 54 -11.15 7.38 -18.00
C GLU A 54 -12.37 8.01 -18.70
N MET A 55 -13.52 8.12 -18.01
CA MET A 55 -14.73 8.73 -18.57
C MET A 55 -14.68 10.26 -18.71
N HIS A 56 -13.66 10.89 -18.14
CA HIS A 56 -13.53 12.34 -17.98
C HIS A 56 -12.13 12.84 -18.34
N ASN A 57 -11.35 12.10 -19.15
CA ASN A 57 -9.93 12.35 -19.35
C ASN A 57 -9.63 13.77 -19.86
N ASP A 58 -10.34 14.22 -20.90
CA ASP A 58 -10.17 15.58 -21.46
C ASP A 58 -10.49 16.67 -20.42
N GLN A 59 -11.52 16.44 -19.60
CA GLN A 59 -11.91 17.36 -18.54
C GLN A 59 -10.93 17.34 -17.37
N TYR A 60 -10.33 16.18 -17.08
CA TYR A 60 -9.35 16.02 -16.02
C TYR A 60 -8.09 16.84 -16.32
N ASP A 61 -7.56 16.76 -17.55
CA ASP A 61 -6.41 17.55 -17.96
C ASP A 61 -6.69 19.05 -17.90
N GLU A 62 -7.88 19.48 -18.35
CA GLU A 62 -8.31 20.87 -18.24
C GLU A 62 -8.40 21.34 -16.78
N ILE A 63 -8.95 20.50 -15.90
CA ILE A 63 -9.04 20.76 -14.46
C ILE A 63 -7.64 20.90 -13.85
N LEU A 64 -6.69 20.03 -14.20
CA LEU A 64 -5.31 20.11 -13.72
C LEU A 64 -4.62 21.40 -14.17
N LEU A 65 -4.82 21.80 -15.43
CA LEU A 65 -4.30 23.08 -15.94
C LEU A 65 -4.90 24.25 -15.17
N ASN A 66 -6.21 24.24 -14.94
CA ASN A 66 -6.92 25.28 -14.20
C ASN A 66 -6.50 25.37 -12.73
N LEU A 67 -6.15 24.24 -12.09
CA LEU A 67 -5.63 24.22 -10.72
C LEU A 67 -4.23 24.83 -10.60
N LYS A 68 -3.43 24.83 -11.68
CA LYS A 68 -2.09 25.44 -11.71
C LYS A 68 -2.09 26.93 -12.03
N LYS A 69 -3.23 27.48 -12.49
CA LYS A 69 -3.29 28.89 -12.92
C LYS A 69 -2.96 29.81 -11.73
N PRO A 70 -1.93 30.68 -11.86
CA PRO A 70 -1.67 31.68 -10.85
C PRO A 70 -2.86 32.63 -10.75
N ARG A 71 -3.23 32.99 -9.53
CA ARG A 71 -4.29 33.98 -9.28
C ARG A 71 -3.71 35.21 -8.62
N ILE A 72 -4.32 36.35 -8.94
CA ILE A 72 -3.91 37.65 -8.42
C ILE A 72 -4.01 37.60 -6.88
N HIS A 73 -2.93 38.04 -6.21
CA HIS A 73 -2.80 38.05 -4.74
C HIS A 73 -2.83 36.67 -4.04
N GLN A 74 -2.69 35.56 -4.77
CA GLN A 74 -2.57 34.23 -4.19
C GLN A 74 -1.17 33.65 -4.43
N LYS A 75 -0.68 32.87 -3.46
CA LYS A 75 0.52 32.06 -3.69
C LYS A 75 0.23 31.05 -4.80
N LEU A 76 1.21 30.82 -5.67
CA LEU A 76 1.12 29.79 -6.70
C LEU A 76 0.95 28.42 -6.00
N PRO A 77 -0.16 27.70 -6.23
CA PRO A 77 -0.36 26.39 -5.63
C PRO A 77 0.67 25.42 -6.19
N GLN A 78 1.23 24.58 -5.33
CA GLN A 78 2.03 23.44 -5.80
C GLN A 78 1.08 22.27 -6.04
N LEU A 79 1.15 21.72 -7.24
CA LEU A 79 0.34 20.59 -7.67
C LEU A 79 1.27 19.43 -8.03
N GLU A 80 1.12 18.33 -7.31
CA GLU A 80 1.76 17.05 -7.60
C GLU A 80 0.68 16.05 -8.03
N ASN A 81 0.80 15.54 -9.26
CA ASN A 81 0.03 14.38 -9.71
C ASN A 81 0.92 13.14 -9.58
N ILE A 82 0.56 12.25 -8.65
CA ILE A 82 1.34 11.06 -8.32
C ILE A 82 0.56 9.85 -8.79
N GLU A 83 1.26 8.89 -9.41
CA GLU A 83 0.66 7.70 -10.00
C GLU A 83 1.38 6.42 -9.58
N GLY A 84 0.69 5.30 -9.67
CA GLY A 84 1.29 3.98 -9.45
C GLY A 84 1.58 3.67 -7.98
N SER A 85 2.55 2.78 -7.77
CA SER A 85 3.07 2.44 -6.43
C SER A 85 3.64 3.65 -5.68
N LYS A 86 4.06 4.70 -6.40
CA LYS A 86 4.55 5.95 -5.79
C LYS A 86 3.48 6.63 -4.92
N VAL A 87 2.20 6.48 -5.25
CA VAL A 87 1.07 7.00 -4.45
C VAL A 87 1.07 6.36 -3.08
N TYR A 88 1.11 5.03 -3.03
CA TYR A 88 1.03 4.30 -1.77
C TYR A 88 2.24 4.56 -0.88
N ARG A 89 3.44 4.55 -1.46
CA ARG A 89 4.67 4.96 -0.77
C ARG A 89 4.52 6.36 -0.15
N PHE A 90 4.03 7.32 -0.94
CA PHE A 90 3.82 8.69 -0.47
C PHE A 90 2.83 8.72 0.71
N LEU A 91 1.69 8.02 0.58
CA LEU A 91 0.66 7.97 1.61
C LEU A 91 1.18 7.32 2.90
N LEU A 92 1.90 6.19 2.82
CA LEU A 92 2.52 5.57 4.00
C LEU A 92 3.41 6.57 4.73
N PHE A 93 4.31 7.23 3.99
CA PHE A 93 5.24 8.19 4.57
C PHE A 93 4.55 9.42 5.17
N TRP A 94 3.47 9.88 4.52
CA TRP A 94 2.63 10.96 5.04
C TRP A 94 1.92 10.56 6.34
N VAL A 95 1.27 9.40 6.37
CA VAL A 95 0.46 8.94 7.51
C VAL A 95 1.31 8.72 8.75
N ILE A 96 2.54 8.22 8.60
CA ILE A 96 3.48 8.10 9.73
C ILE A 96 4.11 9.44 10.15
N GLY A 97 3.67 10.57 9.58
CA GLY A 97 4.13 11.90 9.95
C GLY A 97 5.43 12.36 9.30
N GLY A 98 5.92 11.68 8.26
CA GLY A 98 7.18 12.02 7.58
C GLY A 98 7.19 13.36 6.84
N LEU A 99 6.01 13.92 6.57
CA LEU A 99 5.82 15.25 5.98
C LEU A 99 5.55 16.35 7.02
N ASN A 100 5.39 16.01 8.30
CA ASN A 100 5.08 16.99 9.33
C ASN A 100 6.37 17.71 9.81
N LYS A 101 6.49 19.01 9.50
CA LYS A 101 7.64 19.82 9.92
C LYS A 101 7.66 20.12 11.42
N LYS A 102 6.48 20.20 12.07
CA LYS A 102 6.35 20.57 13.48
C LYS A 102 6.52 19.38 14.42
N LYS A 103 5.98 18.22 14.03
CA LYS A 103 6.00 16.97 14.82
C LYS A 103 6.37 15.78 13.93
N PRO A 104 7.60 15.73 13.38
CA PRO A 104 8.00 14.66 12.48
C PRO A 104 7.96 13.30 13.19
N PHE A 105 7.23 12.35 12.61
CA PHE A 105 7.08 10.99 13.15
C PHE A 105 6.44 10.87 14.55
N ASN A 106 5.88 11.96 15.07
CA ASN A 106 5.27 12.02 16.41
C ASN A 106 3.89 12.68 16.38
N ASP A 107 3.22 12.66 15.21
CA ASP A 107 1.86 13.18 15.05
C ASP A 107 0.87 12.05 14.77
N GLU A 108 0.46 11.36 15.83
CA GLU A 108 -0.49 10.25 15.76
C GLU A 108 -1.88 10.68 15.26
N ARG A 109 -2.17 11.99 15.28
CA ARG A 109 -3.45 12.53 14.81
C ARG A 109 -3.66 12.28 13.32
N ILE A 110 -2.59 12.21 12.51
CA ILE A 110 -2.71 11.95 11.07
C ILE A 110 -3.35 10.58 10.83
N LEU A 111 -2.87 9.54 11.53
CA LEU A 111 -3.46 8.20 11.46
C LEU A 111 -4.87 8.17 12.07
N GLY A 112 -5.11 8.93 13.15
CA GLY A 112 -6.44 9.09 13.74
C GLY A 112 -7.46 9.70 12.77
N ASP A 113 -7.06 10.77 12.07
CA ASP A 113 -7.86 11.45 11.05
C ASP A 113 -8.13 10.53 9.86
N LEU A 114 -7.12 9.77 9.40
CA LEU A 114 -7.28 8.76 8.36
C LEU A 114 -8.33 7.71 8.73
N ARG A 115 -8.29 7.18 9.97
CA ARG A 115 -9.31 6.23 10.46
C ARG A 115 -10.71 6.83 10.43
N ARG A 116 -10.85 8.09 10.85
CA ARG A 116 -12.13 8.81 10.82
C ARG A 116 -12.62 8.96 9.38
N ILE A 117 -11.74 9.32 8.44
CA ILE A 117 -12.08 9.43 7.02
C ILE A 117 -12.58 8.09 6.49
N CYS A 118 -11.85 6.98 6.71
CA CYS A 118 -12.29 5.66 6.27
C CYS A 118 -13.69 5.31 6.78
N ARG A 119 -13.94 5.46 8.09
CA ARG A 119 -15.27 5.20 8.68
C ARG A 119 -16.36 6.09 8.09
N ASN A 120 -16.05 7.36 7.83
CA ASN A 120 -17.00 8.30 7.24
C ASN A 120 -17.40 7.92 5.81
N TYR A 121 -16.50 7.30 5.04
CA TYR A 121 -16.79 6.80 3.70
C TYR A 121 -17.52 5.44 3.78
N GLU A 122 -17.03 4.53 4.60
CA GLU A 122 -17.59 3.19 4.83
C GLU A 122 -19.07 3.21 5.25
N HIS A 123 -19.43 4.12 6.16
CA HIS A 123 -20.80 4.24 6.68
C HIS A 123 -21.61 5.35 6.01
N SER A 124 -21.12 5.94 4.92
CA SER A 124 -21.86 7.03 4.26
C SER A 124 -23.13 6.54 3.60
N THR A 125 -24.22 7.30 3.72
CA THR A 125 -25.45 7.09 2.94
C THR A 125 -25.37 7.71 1.54
N SER A 126 -24.41 8.60 1.29
CA SER A 126 -24.22 9.27 0.00
C SER A 126 -23.80 8.27 -1.09
N PRO A 127 -24.52 8.18 -2.22
CA PRO A 127 -24.15 7.31 -3.33
C PRO A 127 -22.72 7.57 -3.84
N ALA A 128 -22.35 8.84 -4.00
CA ALA A 128 -21.01 9.23 -4.45
C ALA A 128 -19.91 8.73 -3.51
N LYS A 129 -20.09 8.88 -2.18
CA LYS A 129 -19.09 8.37 -1.22
C LYS A 129 -19.02 6.85 -1.19
N LYS A 130 -20.15 6.15 -1.36
CA LYS A 130 -20.17 4.69 -1.46
C LYS A 130 -19.38 4.20 -2.67
N GLU A 131 -19.60 4.82 -3.82
CA GLU A 131 -18.86 4.52 -5.05
C GLU A 131 -17.35 4.77 -4.87
N ALA A 132 -16.97 5.95 -4.40
CA ALA A 132 -15.56 6.28 -4.14
C ALA A 132 -14.91 5.29 -3.16
N TRP A 133 -15.65 4.87 -2.12
CA TRP A 133 -15.19 3.87 -1.17
C TRP A 133 -15.03 2.49 -1.82
N GLN A 134 -16.01 2.00 -2.58
CA GLN A 134 -15.96 0.70 -3.24
C GLN A 134 -14.72 0.55 -4.12
N GLN A 135 -14.35 1.60 -4.83
CA GLN A 135 -13.18 1.60 -5.71
C GLN A 135 -11.84 1.64 -4.97
N ASN A 136 -11.79 2.30 -3.80
CA ASN A 136 -10.52 2.60 -3.11
C ASN A 136 -10.36 1.87 -1.77
N GLN A 137 -11.36 1.14 -1.28
CA GLN A 137 -11.37 0.51 0.05
C GLN A 137 -10.17 -0.42 0.28
N ALA A 138 -9.72 -1.15 -0.76
CA ALA A 138 -8.56 -2.05 -0.69
C ALA A 138 -7.32 -1.30 -0.22
N VAL A 139 -7.06 -0.18 -0.88
CA VAL A 139 -5.91 0.68 -0.65
C VAL A 139 -6.02 1.35 0.70
N MET A 140 -7.22 1.81 1.07
CA MET A 140 -7.46 2.50 2.35
C MET A 140 -7.30 1.56 3.55
N GLN A 141 -7.83 0.35 3.49
CA GLN A 141 -7.67 -0.67 4.54
C GLN A 141 -6.22 -1.15 4.65
N ALA A 142 -5.54 -1.29 3.51
CA ALA A 142 -4.12 -1.59 3.45
C ALA A 142 -3.28 -0.52 4.13
N LEU A 143 -3.49 0.74 3.74
CA LEU A 143 -2.80 1.89 4.28
C LEU A 143 -2.98 2.00 5.79
N LEU A 144 -4.19 1.76 6.32
CA LEU A 144 -4.45 1.77 7.76
C LEU A 144 -3.65 0.71 8.53
N THR A 145 -3.59 -0.50 8.00
CA THR A 145 -2.87 -1.62 8.61
C THR A 145 -1.37 -1.33 8.58
N ASP A 146 -0.83 -1.04 7.40
CA ASP A 146 0.59 -0.91 7.18
C ASP A 146 1.15 0.32 7.91
N ALA A 147 0.42 1.45 7.85
CA ALA A 147 0.82 2.65 8.56
C ALA A 147 0.78 2.49 10.09
N LYS A 148 -0.13 1.67 10.65
CA LYS A 148 -0.12 1.36 12.09
C LYS A 148 1.19 0.67 12.50
N HIS A 149 1.64 -0.30 11.72
CA HIS A 149 2.87 -1.05 12.02
C HIS A 149 4.12 -0.17 11.80
N LEU A 150 4.18 0.57 10.69
CA LEU A 150 5.28 1.50 10.43
C LEU A 150 5.34 2.64 11.46
N LEU A 151 4.20 3.16 11.94
CA LEU A 151 4.16 4.16 13.00
C LEU A 151 4.69 3.61 14.33
N LYS A 152 4.45 2.33 14.64
CA LYS A 152 5.06 1.69 15.80
C LYS A 152 6.59 1.63 15.65
N LEU A 153 7.07 1.30 14.45
CA LEU A 153 8.50 1.24 14.14
C LEU A 153 9.18 2.60 14.33
N THR A 154 8.52 3.72 13.99
CA THR A 154 9.12 5.05 14.19
C THR A 154 9.46 5.34 15.65
N LYS A 155 8.75 4.74 16.62
CA LYS A 155 9.00 4.95 18.05
C LYS A 155 10.26 4.25 18.54
N ASN A 156 10.68 3.18 17.87
CA ASN A 156 11.82 2.35 18.26
C ASN A 156 13.14 2.79 17.58
N ILE A 157 13.10 3.78 16.69
CA ILE A 157 14.27 4.27 15.96
C ILE A 157 14.82 5.52 16.62
N GLU A 158 15.94 5.36 17.32
CA GLU A 158 16.73 6.43 17.92
C GLU A 158 17.85 6.86 16.98
N LEU A 159 17.51 7.66 15.97
CA LEU A 159 18.46 8.23 15.01
C LEU A 159 18.22 9.73 14.85
N PRO A 160 19.26 10.51 14.49
CA PRO A 160 19.09 11.90 14.08
C PRO A 160 18.03 12.03 12.99
N LEU A 161 17.18 13.06 13.10
CA LEU A 161 15.97 13.20 12.27
C LEU A 161 16.23 13.01 10.77
N LYS A 162 17.33 13.55 10.24
CA LYS A 162 17.71 13.38 8.82
C LYS A 162 17.94 11.92 8.43
N LYS A 163 18.66 11.16 9.26
CA LYS A 163 18.92 9.73 9.06
C LYS A 163 17.64 8.91 9.25
N LYS A 164 16.88 9.18 10.33
CA LYS A 164 15.57 8.57 10.59
C LYS A 164 14.60 8.75 9.43
N LYS A 165 14.57 9.94 8.85
CA LYS A 165 13.72 10.27 7.69
C LYS A 165 14.09 9.45 6.46
N LYS A 166 15.38 9.31 6.15
CA LYS A 166 15.86 8.50 5.03
C LYS A 166 15.49 7.02 5.23
N LEU A 167 15.77 6.50 6.42
CA LEU A 167 15.51 5.10 6.78
C LEU A 167 14.01 4.76 6.72
N LEU A 168 13.15 5.59 7.31
CA LEU A 168 11.70 5.38 7.28
C LEU A 168 11.10 5.55 5.88
N LYS A 169 11.69 6.40 5.04
CA LYS A 169 11.31 6.47 3.63
C LYS A 169 11.63 5.14 2.95
N THR A 170 12.84 4.61 3.10
CA THR A 170 13.21 3.27 2.60
C THR A 170 12.26 2.18 3.09
N ALA A 171 11.86 2.21 4.37
CA ALA A 171 10.89 1.25 4.90
C ALA A 171 9.51 1.35 4.23
N CYS A 172 9.05 2.56 3.89
CA CYS A 172 7.83 2.75 3.10
C CYS A 172 7.98 2.21 1.67
N ASP A 173 9.14 2.40 1.04
CA ASP A 173 9.45 1.87 -0.30
C ASP A 173 9.39 0.34 -0.30
N HIS A 174 10.08 -0.29 0.66
CA HIS A 174 10.08 -1.74 0.85
C HIS A 174 8.67 -2.30 1.16
N CYS A 175 7.93 -1.69 2.09
CA CYS A 175 6.56 -2.08 2.38
C CYS A 175 5.64 -2.01 1.16
N THR A 176 5.79 -0.96 0.34
CA THR A 176 5.04 -0.80 -0.92
C THR A 176 5.39 -1.92 -1.90
N TRP A 177 6.68 -2.20 -2.09
CA TRP A 177 7.14 -3.28 -2.97
C TRP A 177 6.57 -4.65 -2.53
N VAL A 178 6.66 -4.98 -1.24
CA VAL A 178 6.11 -6.22 -0.68
C VAL A 178 4.60 -6.34 -0.94
N ARG A 179 3.87 -5.22 -0.90
CA ARG A 179 2.43 -5.18 -1.22
C ARG A 179 2.18 -5.38 -2.72
N GLU A 180 2.94 -4.71 -3.57
CA GLU A 180 2.83 -4.77 -5.03
C GLU A 180 3.10 -6.18 -5.57
N GLN A 181 4.09 -6.87 -5.00
CA GLN A 181 4.41 -8.25 -5.38
C GLN A 181 3.41 -9.28 -4.84
N GLY A 182 2.56 -8.91 -3.88
CA GLY A 182 1.49 -9.78 -3.36
C GLY A 182 1.89 -10.65 -2.17
N PHE A 183 3.01 -10.37 -1.48
CA PHE A 183 3.43 -11.16 -0.32
C PHE A 183 2.37 -11.22 0.79
N PHE A 184 1.64 -10.12 1.04
CA PHE A 184 0.59 -10.06 2.06
C PHE A 184 -0.62 -10.97 1.78
N GLU A 185 -0.77 -11.50 0.56
CA GLU A 185 -1.84 -12.46 0.23
C GLU A 185 -1.49 -13.88 0.69
N ILE A 186 -0.19 -14.18 0.79
CA ILE A 186 0.35 -15.48 1.21
C ILE A 186 0.77 -15.47 2.68
N THR A 187 1.32 -14.34 3.12
CA THR A 187 2.02 -14.21 4.40
C THR A 187 1.31 -13.19 5.30
N PRO A 188 0.40 -13.62 6.18
CA PRO A 188 -0.34 -12.69 7.05
C PRO A 188 0.52 -12.10 8.17
N TYR A 189 1.69 -12.68 8.45
CA TYR A 189 2.60 -12.26 9.53
C TYR A 189 3.95 -11.86 8.94
N ILE A 190 4.05 -10.61 8.47
CA ILE A 190 5.32 -9.99 8.07
C ILE A 190 5.78 -9.07 9.19
N ASP A 191 7.03 -9.20 9.60
CA ASP A 191 7.66 -8.27 10.53
C ASP A 191 8.11 -7.00 9.80
N TYR A 192 7.46 -5.89 10.12
CA TYR A 192 7.76 -4.57 9.56
C TYR A 192 9.14 -4.04 9.94
N SER A 193 9.77 -4.57 11.00
CA SER A 193 11.14 -4.20 11.35
C SER A 193 12.13 -4.57 10.23
N SER A 194 11.87 -5.68 9.54
CA SER A 194 12.68 -6.15 8.42
C SER A 194 12.71 -5.16 7.25
N PHE A 195 11.70 -4.28 7.11
CA PHE A 195 11.67 -3.28 6.03
C PHE A 195 12.74 -2.18 6.18
N LEU A 196 13.45 -2.11 7.31
CA LEU A 196 14.53 -1.14 7.50
C LEU A 196 15.77 -1.45 6.64
N ASP A 197 15.97 -2.72 6.29
CA ASP A 197 17.11 -3.19 5.51
C ASP A 197 16.65 -4.18 4.43
N LYS A 198 17.19 -4.05 3.20
CA LYS A 198 16.74 -4.87 2.07
C LYS A 198 17.09 -6.34 2.25
N LYS A 199 18.29 -6.64 2.77
CA LYS A 199 18.77 -7.99 2.98
C LYS A 199 18.00 -8.67 4.11
N GLU A 200 17.78 -7.98 5.22
CA GLU A 200 16.95 -8.49 6.32
C GLU A 200 15.52 -8.75 5.86
N MET A 201 14.92 -7.84 5.10
CA MET A 201 13.60 -8.04 4.48
C MET A 201 13.57 -9.31 3.63
N ALA A 202 14.54 -9.49 2.72
CA ALA A 202 14.55 -10.63 1.81
C ALA A 202 14.69 -11.96 2.56
N VAL A 203 15.61 -12.04 3.54
CA VAL A 203 15.78 -13.20 4.42
C VAL A 203 14.49 -13.51 5.19
N HIS A 204 13.87 -12.48 5.78
CA HIS A 204 12.63 -12.64 6.53
C HIS A 204 11.49 -13.17 5.64
N LEU A 205 11.24 -12.53 4.49
CA LEU A 205 10.19 -12.93 3.56
C LEU A 205 10.41 -14.36 3.04
N HIS A 206 11.66 -14.73 2.71
CA HIS A 206 11.99 -16.09 2.30
C HIS A 206 11.67 -17.10 3.40
N GLY A 207 12.10 -16.83 4.64
CA GLY A 207 11.79 -17.69 5.79
C GLY A 207 10.30 -17.85 6.04
N VAL A 208 9.51 -16.79 5.92
CA VAL A 208 8.05 -16.85 6.07
C VAL A 208 7.42 -17.67 4.94
N LEU A 209 7.85 -17.50 3.70
CA LEU A 209 7.37 -18.30 2.57
C LEU A 209 7.66 -19.80 2.75
N GLU A 210 8.83 -20.16 3.25
CA GLU A 210 9.19 -21.55 3.57
C GLU A 210 8.26 -22.16 4.64
N ILE A 211 7.94 -21.40 5.69
CA ILE A 211 7.01 -21.85 6.73
C ILE A 211 5.61 -22.08 6.13
N VAL A 212 5.12 -21.14 5.31
CA VAL A 212 3.82 -21.28 4.65
C VAL A 212 3.81 -22.46 3.69
N ARG A 213 4.87 -22.66 2.90
CA ARG A 213 5.04 -23.78 1.98
C ARG A 213 4.94 -25.12 2.71
N LYS A 214 5.70 -25.30 3.79
CA LYS A 214 5.67 -26.52 4.61
C LYS A 214 4.27 -26.81 5.14
N LYS A 215 3.55 -25.77 5.58
CA LYS A 215 2.16 -25.90 6.05
C LYS A 215 1.21 -26.34 4.92
N LEU A 216 1.29 -25.71 3.75
CA LEU A 216 0.45 -26.06 2.59
C LEU A 216 0.74 -27.48 2.09
N ASN A 217 2.00 -27.89 2.01
CA ASN A 217 2.39 -29.26 1.64
C ASN A 217 1.82 -30.29 2.64
N THR A 218 1.83 -29.98 3.94
CA THR A 218 1.23 -30.82 4.97
C THR A 218 -0.29 -30.93 4.78
N GLU A 219 -0.97 -29.83 4.49
CA GLU A 219 -2.41 -29.81 4.21
C GLU A 219 -2.77 -30.62 2.95
N LEU A 220 -1.98 -30.48 1.87
CA LEU A 220 -2.14 -31.27 0.65
C LEU A 220 -1.90 -32.77 0.89
N GLY A 221 -0.89 -33.12 1.68
CA GLY A 221 -0.60 -34.51 2.06
C GLY A 221 -1.78 -35.16 2.80
N LYS A 222 -2.45 -34.43 3.69
CA LYS A 222 -3.66 -34.91 4.39
C LYS A 222 -4.83 -35.16 3.43
N ILE A 223 -5.01 -34.29 2.43
CA ILE A 223 -6.05 -34.48 1.39
C ILE A 223 -5.74 -35.72 0.54
N ALA A 224 -4.47 -35.95 0.21
CA ALA A 224 -4.04 -37.12 -0.56
C ALA A 224 -4.19 -38.45 0.21
N ALA A 225 -3.94 -38.45 1.52
CA ALA A 225 -4.07 -39.63 2.38
C ALA A 225 -5.53 -40.03 2.64
N ASN A 226 -6.46 -39.08 2.67
CA ASN A 226 -7.89 -39.31 2.94
C ASN A 226 -8.72 -39.74 1.71
N ARG A 227 -8.11 -40.38 0.70
CA ARG A 227 -8.81 -40.84 -0.52
C ARG A 227 -9.75 -42.04 -0.24
N VAL A 228 -10.93 -41.74 0.28
CA VAL A 228 -12.20 -42.48 0.11
C VAL A 228 -13.01 -41.70 -0.95
N PRO A 229 -13.79 -42.34 -1.86
CA PRO A 229 -14.09 -41.80 -3.18
C PRO A 229 -15.14 -40.68 -3.13
N ILE A 230 -14.70 -39.46 -2.85
CA ILE A 230 -15.48 -38.23 -3.08
C ILE A 230 -14.60 -37.25 -3.84
N SER A 231 -14.18 -37.67 -5.05
CA SER A 231 -13.25 -36.94 -5.93
C SER A 231 -13.74 -35.55 -6.36
N PHE A 232 -15.04 -35.27 -6.23
CA PHE A 232 -15.62 -34.01 -6.67
C PHE A 232 -15.47 -32.86 -5.65
N LEU A 233 -15.61 -33.13 -4.34
CA LEU A 233 -15.61 -32.08 -3.30
C LEU A 233 -14.20 -31.55 -2.97
N PHE A 234 -13.16 -32.37 -3.11
CA PHE A 234 -11.78 -31.98 -2.78
C PHE A 234 -11.03 -31.30 -3.94
N SER A 235 -11.59 -31.28 -5.15
CA SER A 235 -10.95 -30.69 -6.33
C SER A 235 -10.70 -29.18 -6.17
N LYS A 236 -11.68 -28.44 -5.65
CA LYS A 236 -11.58 -26.99 -5.46
C LYS A 236 -10.58 -26.59 -4.38
N SER A 237 -10.51 -27.32 -3.27
CA SER A 237 -9.57 -27.05 -2.19
C SER A 237 -8.13 -27.41 -2.58
N ALA A 238 -7.92 -28.54 -3.26
CA ALA A 238 -6.62 -28.92 -3.77
C ALA A 238 -6.08 -27.92 -4.81
N ASN A 239 -6.92 -27.49 -5.75
CA ASN A 239 -6.55 -26.49 -6.76
C ASN A 239 -6.18 -25.14 -6.11
N HIS A 240 -6.90 -24.72 -5.06
CA HIS A 240 -6.57 -23.50 -4.33
C HIS A 240 -5.21 -23.58 -3.62
N LEU A 241 -4.91 -24.71 -2.99
CA LEU A 241 -3.62 -24.94 -2.33
C LEU A 241 -2.46 -25.00 -3.35
N GLN A 242 -2.68 -25.63 -4.51
CA GLN A 242 -1.71 -25.64 -5.61
C GLN A 242 -1.44 -24.24 -6.17
N ASN A 243 -2.49 -23.43 -6.36
CA ASN A 243 -2.34 -22.04 -6.79
C ASN A 243 -1.49 -21.23 -5.80
N LYS A 244 -1.68 -21.45 -4.49
CA LYS A 244 -0.86 -20.80 -3.46
C LYS A 244 0.59 -21.27 -3.50
N LEU A 245 0.86 -22.55 -3.72
CA LEU A 245 2.22 -23.07 -3.88
C LEU A 245 2.92 -22.46 -5.10
N TRP A 246 2.22 -22.36 -6.24
CA TRP A 246 2.76 -21.70 -7.43
C TRP A 246 3.07 -20.22 -7.17
N GLN A 247 2.21 -19.51 -6.43
CA GLN A 247 2.48 -18.14 -6.01
C GLN A 247 3.71 -18.05 -5.09
N ILE A 248 3.88 -19.01 -4.17
CA ILE A 248 5.09 -19.08 -3.33
C ILE A 248 6.34 -19.26 -4.19
N ASP A 249 6.34 -20.21 -5.14
CA ASP A 249 7.49 -20.45 -6.01
C ASP A 249 7.88 -19.20 -6.81
N LYS A 250 6.87 -18.47 -7.33
CA LYS A 250 7.08 -17.19 -8.01
C LYS A 250 7.73 -16.15 -7.09
N LEU A 251 7.24 -16.01 -5.86
CA LEU A 251 7.78 -15.04 -4.90
C LEU A 251 9.18 -15.42 -4.41
N GLN A 252 9.47 -16.71 -4.24
CA GLN A 252 10.80 -17.19 -3.88
C GLN A 252 11.82 -16.91 -4.99
N THR A 253 11.45 -17.18 -6.24
CA THR A 253 12.29 -16.85 -7.41
C THR A 253 12.60 -15.35 -7.45
N LEU A 254 11.57 -14.51 -7.26
CA LEU A 254 11.76 -13.06 -7.18
C LEU A 254 12.74 -12.63 -6.08
N LEU A 255 12.68 -13.25 -4.89
CA LEU A 255 13.61 -12.95 -3.81
C LEU A 255 15.05 -13.40 -4.13
N MET A 256 15.21 -14.54 -4.80
CA MET A 256 16.53 -15.03 -5.23
C MET A 256 17.15 -14.11 -6.30
N ASP A 257 16.33 -13.57 -7.21
CA ASP A 257 16.80 -12.60 -8.21
C ASP A 257 17.23 -11.27 -7.54
N GLU A 258 16.49 -10.83 -6.52
CA GLU A 258 16.79 -9.60 -5.78
C GLU A 258 17.99 -9.74 -4.84
N GLU A 259 18.21 -10.92 -4.27
CA GLU A 259 19.27 -11.23 -3.30
C GLU A 259 19.83 -12.66 -3.53
N PRO A 260 20.79 -12.84 -4.46
CA PRO A 260 21.25 -14.16 -4.93
C PRO A 260 21.80 -15.09 -3.85
N PHE A 261 22.31 -14.56 -2.73
CA PHE A 261 22.83 -15.39 -1.63
C PHE A 261 21.76 -16.24 -0.93
N LEU A 262 20.47 -15.94 -1.12
CA LEU A 262 19.37 -16.77 -0.61
C LEU A 262 19.32 -18.16 -1.29
N GLY A 263 19.85 -18.29 -2.50
CA GLY A 263 19.95 -19.58 -3.21
C GLY A 263 20.91 -20.57 -2.54
N HIS A 264 21.86 -20.10 -1.73
CA HIS A 264 22.84 -20.97 -1.05
C HIS A 264 22.34 -21.50 0.31
N THR A 265 21.36 -20.85 0.92
CA THR A 265 20.80 -21.28 2.22
C THR A 265 19.89 -22.52 2.13
N THR A 266 19.32 -22.82 0.96
CA THR A 266 18.51 -24.04 0.73
C THR A 266 19.37 -25.29 0.53
N GLU A 267 20.62 -25.16 0.10
CA GLU A 267 21.56 -26.29 -0.03
C GLU A 267 22.37 -26.55 1.24
N GLY A 268 22.64 -25.53 2.05
CA GLY A 268 23.43 -25.62 3.29
C GLY A 268 22.76 -26.36 4.46
N MET A 269 21.48 -26.72 4.36
CA MET A 269 20.74 -27.41 5.43
C MET A 269 20.65 -28.94 5.23
N LYS A 270 21.46 -29.51 4.34
CA LYS A 270 21.60 -30.97 4.11
C LYS A 270 22.83 -31.61 4.74
N MET A 271 23.67 -30.87 5.47
CA MET A 271 24.93 -31.39 6.01
C MET A 271 24.97 -31.23 7.53
N HIS A 272 24.33 -32.15 8.25
CA HIS A 272 24.83 -32.75 9.50
C HIS A 272 23.80 -33.77 10.05
N LEU A 273 23.74 -34.92 9.38
CA LEU A 273 23.38 -36.19 10.02
C LEU A 273 24.44 -37.20 9.55
N GLY A 274 25.22 -37.71 10.50
CA GLY A 274 26.43 -38.51 10.33
C GLY A 274 27.61 -37.75 10.93
N SER A 275 28.17 -38.15 12.08
CA SER A 275 28.43 -39.50 12.57
C SER A 275 28.01 -39.68 14.02
#